data_AF-A0A1C7NJ87-F1
#
_entry.id   AF-A0A1C7NJ87-F1
#
_cell.length_a   1.000
_cell.length_b   1.000
_cell.length_c   1.000
_cell.angle_alpha   90.00
_cell.angle_beta   90.00
_cell.angle_gamma   90.00
#
_symmetry.space_group_name_H-M   'P 1'
#
loop_
_entity.id
_entity.type
_entity.pdbx_description
1 polymer ?
#
loop_
_entity_poly.entity_id
_entity_poly.type
_entity_poly.pdbx_seq_one_letter_code
_entity_poly.pdbx_strand_id
1 'polypeptide(L)'
;MPKIVFDEDAEIIVPESTKRIVDNNDLYDQESSDDEAPEAISASTAKQNLLSKKQAQKEAAVKAAAADKEKRRQRDQLLKTQKEGSKRQQKELERKTKKKKNESEEEEEKEEKEEEEQPDNLLPEDLLQQALAEQEQEQQDAKRKRHMTAEDLEKIIAEQEKEERERAKKRKENKARSVGEYTVKVLNQRPRLQKSDKAILNTRKQVLHRKSVYRKDAIVNISSGRDGAALVFRRK
;
A
#
# COMPACT_ATOMS: atom_id res chain seq x y z
N MET A 1 12.56 7.18 -47.84
CA MET A 1 13.11 7.22 -46.47
C MET A 1 13.87 5.94 -46.22
N PRO A 2 15.20 5.99 -46.02
CA PRO A 2 16.02 4.79 -45.82
C PRO A 2 15.80 4.21 -44.42
N LYS A 3 15.76 2.87 -44.33
CA LYS A 3 15.62 2.10 -43.09
C LYS A 3 16.99 1.99 -42.42
N ILE A 4 17.09 2.38 -41.15
CA ILE A 4 18.28 2.16 -40.33
C ILE A 4 18.23 0.72 -39.82
N VAL A 5 19.23 -0.08 -40.19
CA VAL A 5 19.49 -1.41 -39.64
C VAL A 5 20.60 -1.22 -38.60
N PHE A 6 20.40 -1.73 -37.38
CA PHE A 6 21.41 -1.74 -36.33
C PHE A 6 22.14 -3.08 -36.39
N ASP A 7 23.46 -3.04 -36.60
CA ASP A 7 24.32 -4.22 -36.50
C ASP A 7 24.56 -4.55 -35.02
N GLU A 8 24.24 -5.78 -34.61
CA GLU A 8 24.21 -6.21 -33.20
C GLU A 8 25.55 -6.76 -32.65
N ASP A 9 26.66 -6.72 -33.40
CA ASP A 9 27.91 -7.39 -33.03
C ASP A 9 29.13 -6.45 -32.85
N ALA A 10 28.95 -5.32 -32.14
CA ALA A 10 30.11 -4.53 -31.69
C ALA A 10 30.60 -5.03 -30.33
N GLU A 11 31.64 -5.88 -30.35
CA GLU A 11 32.36 -6.37 -29.17
C GLU A 11 32.84 -5.22 -28.27
N ILE A 12 32.35 -5.22 -27.03
CA ILE A 12 32.79 -4.27 -26.00
C ILE A 12 34.13 -4.76 -25.44
N ILE A 13 35.23 -4.15 -25.89
CA ILE A 13 36.57 -4.36 -25.33
C ILE A 13 36.62 -3.71 -23.94
N VAL A 14 36.58 -4.53 -22.89
CA VAL A 14 36.82 -4.11 -21.49
C VAL A 14 38.33 -4.13 -21.23
N PRO A 15 38.98 -3.02 -20.89
CA PRO A 15 40.40 -3.03 -20.54
C PRO A 15 40.61 -3.70 -19.18
N GLU A 16 41.38 -4.78 -19.18
CA GLU A 16 41.84 -5.55 -18.03
C GLU A 16 42.81 -4.69 -17.19
N SER A 17 42.42 -4.33 -15.96
CA SER A 17 43.25 -3.50 -15.08
C SER A 17 44.20 -4.34 -14.22
N THR A 18 45.45 -3.91 -14.24
CA THR A 18 46.67 -4.53 -13.75
C THR A 18 46.76 -4.76 -12.22
N LYS A 19 47.45 -5.84 -11.88
CA LYS A 19 47.89 -6.26 -10.54
C LYS A 19 48.60 -5.12 -9.79
N ARG A 20 48.24 -4.86 -8.53
CA ARG A 20 49.08 -4.15 -7.56
C ARG A 20 49.51 -5.11 -6.46
N ILE A 21 50.82 -5.30 -6.39
CA ILE A 21 51.57 -5.91 -5.30
C ILE A 21 51.40 -4.99 -4.08
N VAL A 22 51.03 -5.56 -2.94
CA VAL A 22 51.03 -4.88 -1.64
C VAL A 22 52.14 -5.52 -0.82
N ASP A 23 53.16 -4.72 -0.52
CA ASP A 23 54.25 -5.06 0.39
C ASP A 23 53.67 -5.29 1.79
N ASN A 24 53.85 -6.51 2.30
CA ASN A 24 53.63 -6.86 3.70
C ASN A 24 54.89 -6.49 4.48
N ASN A 25 54.90 -5.32 5.11
CA ASN A 25 55.74 -5.01 6.26
C ASN A 25 55.12 -3.82 6.98
N ASP A 26 54.42 -4.09 8.10
CA ASP A 26 54.49 -3.29 9.33
C ASP A 26 53.60 -3.98 10.37
N LEU A 27 54.22 -4.93 11.05
CA LEU A 27 53.65 -5.77 12.09
C LEU A 27 54.47 -5.52 13.35
N TYR A 28 54.23 -4.38 14.02
CA TYR A 28 54.58 -4.17 15.43
C TYR A 28 53.55 -3.25 16.07
N ASP A 29 52.63 -3.90 16.77
CA ASP A 29 51.66 -3.35 17.69
C ASP A 29 52.23 -3.59 19.10
N GLN A 30 52.61 -2.52 19.81
CA GLN A 30 52.81 -2.51 21.26
C GLN A 30 53.12 -1.08 21.70
N GLU A 31 52.12 -0.38 22.24
CA GLU A 31 52.32 0.49 23.40
C GLU A 31 50.97 0.81 24.05
N SER A 32 50.89 0.57 25.36
CA SER A 32 49.70 0.78 26.17
C SER A 32 49.57 2.26 26.55
N SER A 33 48.45 2.91 26.25
CA SER A 33 48.09 4.18 26.89
C SER A 33 46.58 4.41 26.84
N ASP A 34 45.95 4.32 28.01
CA ASP A 34 44.50 4.40 28.25
C ASP A 34 43.98 5.87 28.28
N ASP A 35 44.57 6.77 27.47
CA ASP A 35 44.21 8.20 27.40
C ASP A 35 44.45 8.81 26.00
N GLU A 36 43.84 8.21 24.96
CA GLU A 36 43.84 8.79 23.61
C GLU A 36 42.76 9.86 23.47
N ALA A 37 43.16 11.12 23.69
CA ALA A 37 42.55 12.24 22.98
C ALA A 37 42.51 11.92 21.47
N PRO A 38 41.47 12.31 20.72
CA PRO A 38 41.36 11.94 19.31
C PRO A 38 42.60 12.38 18.56
N GLU A 39 43.39 11.40 18.09
CA GLU A 39 44.56 11.64 17.28
C GLU A 39 44.19 12.58 16.12
N ALA A 40 44.99 13.61 15.90
CA ALA A 40 44.80 14.54 14.80
C ALA A 40 44.78 13.73 13.49
N ILE A 41 43.58 13.52 12.94
CA ILE A 41 43.34 12.79 11.70
C ILE A 41 44.27 13.39 10.62
N SER A 42 45.35 12.68 10.29
CA SER A 42 46.34 13.15 9.32
C SER A 42 45.66 13.49 8.00
N ALA A 43 46.06 14.59 7.35
CA ALA A 43 45.41 15.08 6.13
C ALA A 43 45.30 14.02 5.00
N SER A 44 46.16 13.00 5.02
CA SER A 44 46.11 11.80 4.16
C SER A 44 44.88 10.92 4.44
N THR A 45 44.61 10.59 5.70
CA THR A 45 43.46 9.78 6.14
C THR A 45 42.14 10.53 5.90
N ALA A 46 42.12 11.85 6.08
CA ALA A 46 40.97 12.70 5.74
C ALA A 46 40.64 12.65 4.23
N LYS A 47 41.67 12.67 3.37
CA LYS A 47 41.51 12.54 1.91
C LYS A 47 41.01 11.15 1.52
N GLN A 48 41.53 10.08 2.11
CA GLN A 48 41.06 8.71 1.86
C GLN A 48 39.60 8.53 2.31
N ASN A 49 39.23 9.08 3.47
CA ASN A 49 37.85 9.07 3.96
C ASN A 49 36.88 9.85 3.05
N LEU A 50 37.33 10.93 2.41
CA LEU A 50 36.51 11.63 1.42
C LEU A 50 36.33 10.84 0.13
N LEU A 51 37.37 10.15 -0.33
CA LEU A 51 37.29 9.30 -1.52
C LEU A 51 36.38 8.09 -1.28
N SER A 52 36.50 7.41 -0.14
CA SER A 52 35.63 6.28 0.21
C SER A 52 34.17 6.71 0.36
N LYS A 53 33.91 7.87 1.00
CA LYS A 53 32.56 8.45 1.06
C LYS A 53 31.99 8.77 -0.33
N LYS A 54 32.79 9.33 -1.24
CA LYS A 54 32.37 9.60 -2.62
C LYS A 54 32.08 8.31 -3.40
N GLN A 55 32.88 7.26 -3.22
CA GLN A 55 32.64 5.95 -3.82
C GLN A 55 31.35 5.33 -3.28
N ALA A 56 31.17 5.32 -1.96
CA ALA A 56 29.95 4.82 -1.32
C ALA A 56 28.68 5.57 -1.79
N GLN A 57 28.76 6.90 -1.98
CA GLN A 57 27.65 7.67 -2.54
C GLN A 57 27.33 7.28 -3.98
N LYS A 58 28.35 7.08 -4.83
CA LYS A 58 28.16 6.62 -6.21
C LYS A 58 27.53 5.23 -6.26
N GLU A 59 28.03 4.29 -5.46
CA GLU A 59 27.48 2.94 -5.37
C GLU A 59 26.04 2.94 -4.86
N ALA A 60 25.73 3.75 -3.85
CA ALA A 60 24.37 3.89 -3.33
C ALA A 60 23.42 4.46 -4.41
N ALA A 61 23.87 5.44 -5.20
CA ALA A 61 23.08 5.99 -6.30
C ALA A 61 22.83 4.95 -7.40
N VAL A 62 23.85 4.16 -7.78
CA VAL A 62 23.71 3.07 -8.76
C VAL A 62 22.74 2.00 -8.26
N LYS A 63 22.85 1.58 -6.99
CA LYS A 63 21.94 0.61 -6.38
C LYS A 63 20.50 1.12 -6.32
N ALA A 64 20.30 2.40 -5.98
CA ALA A 64 18.97 3.01 -6.00
C ALA A 64 18.36 3.04 -7.41
N ALA A 65 19.15 3.42 -8.42
CA ALA A 65 18.70 3.42 -9.81
C ALA A 65 18.38 2.01 -10.32
N ALA A 66 19.16 0.99 -9.94
CA ALA A 66 18.89 -0.40 -10.28
C ALA A 66 17.58 -0.90 -9.62
N ALA A 67 17.38 -0.61 -8.34
CA ALA A 67 16.16 -0.97 -7.62
C ALA A 67 14.91 -0.32 -8.24
N ASP A 68 15.00 0.93 -8.68
CA ASP A 68 13.87 1.60 -9.34
C ASP A 68 13.57 1.03 -10.73
N LYS A 69 14.59 0.63 -11.49
CA LYS A 69 14.42 -0.10 -12.76
C LYS A 69 13.75 -1.46 -12.53
N GLU A 70 14.14 -2.19 -11.49
CA GLU A 70 13.53 -3.47 -11.14
C GLU A 70 12.06 -3.32 -10.75
N LYS A 71 11.72 -2.31 -9.93
CA LYS A 71 10.32 -2.00 -9.59
C LYS A 71 9.48 -1.68 -10.83
N ARG A 72 10.05 -0.96 -11.81
CA ARG A 72 9.35 -0.68 -13.08
C ARG A 72 9.08 -1.98 -13.84
N ARG A 73 10.08 -2.85 -13.98
CA ARG A 73 9.91 -4.17 -14.62
C ARG A 73 8.85 -5.03 -13.94
N GLN A 74 8.83 -5.07 -12.60
CA GLN A 74 7.81 -5.81 -11.85
C GLN A 74 6.40 -5.24 -12.07
N ARG A 75 6.24 -3.91 -12.10
CA ARG A 75 4.95 -3.27 -12.42
C ARG A 75 4.49 -3.57 -13.84
N ASP A 76 5.39 -3.49 -14.81
CA ASP A 76 5.05 -3.77 -16.21
C ASP A 76 4.67 -5.24 -16.40
N GLN A 77 5.36 -6.17 -15.71
CA GLN A 77 4.99 -7.59 -15.69
C GLN A 77 3.60 -7.80 -15.06
N LEU A 78 3.31 -7.17 -13.92
CA LEU A 78 1.98 -7.25 -13.30
C LEU A 78 0.89 -6.67 -14.19
N LEU A 79 1.14 -5.54 -14.85
CA LEU A 79 0.19 -4.93 -15.78
C LEU A 79 -0.05 -5.85 -16.98
N LYS A 80 1.00 -6.51 -17.48
CA LYS A 80 0.90 -7.47 -18.57
C LYS A 80 0.08 -8.71 -18.17
N THR A 81 0.33 -9.29 -17.00
CA THR A 81 -0.45 -10.45 -16.51
C THR A 81 -1.91 -10.09 -16.26
N GLN A 82 -2.20 -8.89 -15.75
CA GLN A 82 -3.58 -8.40 -15.59
C GLN A 82 -4.28 -8.23 -16.94
N LYS A 83 -3.62 -7.62 -17.93
CA LYS A 83 -4.18 -7.46 -19.29
C LYS A 83 -4.45 -8.81 -19.96
N GLU A 84 -3.53 -9.76 -19.82
CA GLU A 84 -3.70 -11.11 -20.34
C GLU A 84 -4.83 -11.87 -19.62
N GLY A 85 -4.92 -11.73 -18.30
CA GLY A 85 -6.00 -12.30 -17.48
C GLY A 85 -7.38 -11.76 -17.87
N SER A 86 -7.51 -10.43 -18.01
CA SER A 86 -8.75 -9.78 -18.43
C SER A 86 -9.19 -10.23 -19.84
N LYS A 87 -8.25 -10.31 -20.80
CA LYS A 87 -8.54 -10.85 -22.14
C LYS A 87 -8.99 -12.31 -22.11
N ARG A 88 -8.41 -13.15 -21.25
CA ARG A 88 -8.82 -14.55 -21.08
C ARG A 88 -10.22 -14.64 -20.50
N GLN A 89 -10.52 -13.86 -19.46
CA GLN A 89 -11.85 -13.82 -18.84
C GLN A 89 -12.92 -13.32 -19.81
N GLN A 90 -12.65 -12.28 -20.60
CA GLN A 90 -13.58 -11.81 -21.63
C GLN A 90 -13.87 -12.90 -22.67
N LYS A 91 -12.84 -13.60 -23.17
CA LYS A 91 -13.03 -14.73 -24.11
C LYS A 91 -13.81 -15.89 -23.49
N GLU A 92 -13.62 -16.16 -22.20
CA GLU A 92 -14.37 -17.22 -21.51
C GLU A 92 -15.84 -16.83 -21.30
N LEU A 93 -16.11 -15.58 -20.95
CA LEU A 93 -17.46 -15.03 -20.85
C LEU A 93 -18.17 -15.07 -22.20
N GLU A 94 -17.51 -14.66 -23.29
CA GLU A 94 -18.06 -14.76 -24.65
C GLU A 94 -18.38 -16.21 -25.06
N ARG A 95 -17.56 -17.18 -24.64
CA ARG A 95 -17.84 -18.60 -24.89
C ARG A 95 -19.05 -19.08 -24.08
N LYS A 96 -19.17 -18.65 -22.82
CA LYS A 96 -20.30 -18.99 -21.94
C LYS A 96 -21.60 -18.36 -22.44
N THR A 97 -21.58 -17.12 -22.90
CA THR A 97 -22.77 -16.45 -23.45
C THR A 97 -23.20 -17.08 -24.78
N LYS A 98 -22.26 -17.46 -25.66
CA LYS A 98 -22.60 -18.20 -26.88
C LYS A 98 -23.20 -19.57 -26.59
N LYS A 99 -22.66 -20.32 -25.61
CA LYS A 99 -23.25 -21.60 -25.19
C LYS A 99 -24.66 -21.42 -24.63
N LYS A 100 -24.87 -20.46 -23.72
CA LYS A 100 -26.20 -20.17 -23.17
C LYS A 100 -27.20 -19.72 -24.21
N LYS A 101 -26.79 -18.95 -25.23
CA LYS A 101 -27.68 -18.60 -26.34
C LYS A 101 -28.12 -19.82 -27.14
N ASN A 102 -27.19 -20.70 -27.50
CA ASN A 102 -27.53 -21.93 -28.22
C ASN A 102 -28.40 -22.89 -27.38
N GLU A 103 -28.19 -22.94 -26.07
CA GLU A 103 -28.98 -23.80 -25.15
C GLU A 103 -30.39 -23.22 -24.92
N SER A 104 -30.51 -21.88 -24.85
CA SER A 104 -31.79 -21.16 -24.76
C SER A 104 -32.61 -21.23 -26.06
N GLU A 105 -31.96 -21.21 -27.24
CA GLU A 105 -32.64 -21.41 -28.53
C GLU A 105 -33.15 -22.86 -28.68
N GLU A 106 -32.53 -23.86 -28.03
CA GLU A 106 -33.02 -25.25 -27.98
C GLU A 106 -34.11 -25.48 -26.92
N GLU A 107 -34.19 -24.66 -25.86
CA GLU A 107 -35.26 -24.69 -24.86
C GLU A 107 -36.53 -23.94 -25.32
N GLU A 108 -36.41 -22.79 -26.00
CA GLU A 108 -37.58 -22.08 -26.56
C GLU A 108 -38.31 -22.93 -27.62
N GLU A 109 -37.60 -23.79 -28.37
CA GLU A 109 -38.21 -24.71 -29.35
C GLU A 109 -38.93 -25.92 -28.68
N LYS A 110 -38.71 -26.13 -27.38
CA LYS A 110 -39.37 -27.17 -26.57
C LYS A 110 -40.49 -26.62 -25.69
N GLU A 111 -40.38 -25.41 -25.16
CA GLU A 111 -41.42 -24.77 -24.34
C GLU A 111 -42.66 -24.36 -25.16
N GLU A 112 -42.51 -24.05 -26.46
CA GLU A 112 -43.67 -23.82 -27.36
C GLU A 112 -44.61 -25.04 -27.54
N LYS A 113 -44.25 -26.22 -26.98
CA LYS A 113 -45.08 -27.43 -27.01
C LYS A 113 -45.70 -27.82 -25.66
N GLU A 114 -45.38 -27.13 -24.56
CA GLU A 114 -45.84 -27.54 -23.20
C GLU A 114 -46.75 -26.51 -22.48
N GLU A 115 -47.03 -25.33 -23.05
CA GLU A 115 -47.84 -24.27 -22.40
C GLU A 115 -49.38 -24.48 -22.40
N GLU A 116 -49.91 -25.70 -22.55
CA GLU A 116 -51.37 -25.94 -22.51
C GLU A 116 -51.95 -26.49 -21.19
N GLU A 117 -51.17 -26.75 -20.13
CA GLU A 117 -51.71 -27.36 -18.90
C GLU A 117 -51.40 -26.63 -17.57
N GLN A 118 -52.42 -25.91 -17.08
CA GLN A 118 -52.82 -25.64 -15.68
C GLN A 118 -52.13 -24.55 -14.83
N PRO A 119 -52.92 -23.66 -14.17
CA PRO A 119 -52.46 -22.81 -13.08
C PRO A 119 -53.09 -23.21 -11.72
N ASP A 120 -52.54 -24.21 -11.02
CA ASP A 120 -53.03 -24.62 -9.68
C ASP A 120 -51.91 -24.71 -8.61
N ASN A 121 -50.86 -23.87 -8.70
CA ASN A 121 -49.82 -23.79 -7.66
C ASN A 121 -49.43 -22.33 -7.34
N LEU A 122 -50.38 -21.54 -6.85
CA LEU A 122 -50.09 -20.22 -6.28
C LEU A 122 -49.55 -20.39 -4.85
N LEU A 123 -48.28 -20.05 -4.65
CA LEU A 123 -47.64 -19.98 -3.33
C LEU A 123 -48.40 -18.97 -2.44
N PRO A 124 -48.45 -19.18 -1.10
CA PRO A 124 -49.07 -18.24 -0.17
C PRO A 124 -48.55 -16.81 -0.35
N GLU A 125 -49.44 -15.82 -0.30
CA GLU A 125 -49.14 -14.41 -0.58
C GLU A 125 -47.98 -13.85 0.28
N ASP A 126 -47.82 -14.35 1.51
CA ASP A 126 -46.75 -13.97 2.42
C ASP A 126 -45.34 -14.36 1.89
N LEU A 127 -45.23 -15.51 1.22
CA LEU A 127 -43.96 -15.95 0.61
C LEU A 127 -43.67 -15.21 -0.69
N LEU A 128 -44.71 -14.87 -1.46
CA LEU A 128 -44.57 -14.06 -2.66
C LEU A 128 -44.13 -12.63 -2.33
N GLN A 129 -44.70 -12.01 -1.28
CA GLN A 129 -44.27 -10.68 -0.83
C GLN A 129 -42.82 -10.68 -0.33
N GLN A 130 -42.39 -11.73 0.36
CA GLN A 130 -41.01 -11.84 0.82
C GLN A 130 -40.03 -12.03 -0.36
N ALA A 131 -40.39 -12.86 -1.35
CA ALA A 131 -39.59 -13.04 -2.55
C ALA A 131 -39.52 -11.76 -3.41
N LEU A 132 -40.63 -11.02 -3.53
CA LEU A 132 -40.65 -9.73 -4.24
C LEU A 132 -39.81 -8.68 -3.51
N ALA A 133 -39.85 -8.63 -2.17
CA ALA A 133 -39.03 -7.70 -1.40
C ALA A 133 -37.53 -8.03 -1.49
N GLU A 134 -37.15 -9.31 -1.49
CA GLU A 134 -35.76 -9.75 -1.67
C GLU A 134 -35.26 -9.46 -3.09
N GLN A 135 -36.11 -9.68 -4.10
CA GLN A 135 -35.79 -9.37 -5.50
C GLN A 135 -35.69 -7.87 -5.75
N GLU A 136 -36.51 -7.04 -5.11
CA GLU A 136 -36.38 -5.57 -5.16
C GLU A 136 -35.09 -5.09 -4.50
N GLN A 137 -34.69 -5.67 -3.37
CA GLN A 137 -33.41 -5.35 -2.71
C GLN A 137 -32.22 -5.76 -3.58
N GLU A 138 -32.23 -6.97 -4.14
CA GLU A 138 -31.18 -7.42 -5.07
C GLU A 138 -31.14 -6.56 -6.34
N GLN A 139 -32.29 -6.14 -6.87
CA GLN A 139 -32.34 -5.24 -8.02
C GLN A 139 -31.87 -3.83 -7.68
N GLN A 140 -32.13 -3.31 -6.49
CA GLN A 140 -31.62 -2.01 -6.03
C GLN A 140 -30.10 -2.06 -5.83
N ASP A 141 -29.57 -3.14 -5.25
CA ASP A 141 -28.14 -3.35 -5.08
C ASP A 141 -27.43 -3.68 -6.40
N ALA A 142 -28.11 -4.34 -7.35
CA ALA A 142 -27.61 -4.56 -8.70
C ALA A 142 -27.69 -3.29 -9.57
N LYS A 143 -28.72 -2.45 -9.41
CA LYS A 143 -28.81 -1.13 -10.09
C LYS A 143 -27.74 -0.17 -9.59
N ARG A 144 -27.42 -0.19 -8.28
CA ARG A 144 -26.26 0.52 -7.71
C ARG A 144 -24.92 0.05 -8.30
N LYS A 145 -24.84 -1.19 -8.79
CA LYS A 145 -23.64 -1.74 -9.45
C LYS A 145 -23.61 -1.53 -10.98
N ARG A 146 -24.72 -1.21 -11.63
CA ARG A 146 -24.81 -1.11 -13.11
C ARG A 146 -24.41 0.25 -13.68
N HIS A 147 -24.54 1.34 -12.92
CA HIS A 147 -24.10 2.68 -13.33
C HIS A 147 -23.38 3.38 -12.17
N MET A 148 -22.09 3.08 -11.98
CA MET A 148 -21.25 3.87 -11.08
C MET A 148 -20.80 5.14 -11.79
N THR A 149 -21.12 6.29 -11.19
CA THR A 149 -20.58 7.58 -11.60
C THR A 149 -19.08 7.64 -11.31
N ALA A 150 -18.32 8.43 -12.09
CA ALA A 150 -16.87 8.57 -11.90
C ALA A 150 -16.51 9.01 -10.47
N GLU A 151 -17.35 9.86 -9.86
CA GLU A 151 -17.21 10.31 -8.47
C GLU A 151 -17.36 9.17 -7.44
N ASP A 152 -18.16 8.15 -7.74
CA ASP A 152 -18.34 7.02 -6.82
C ASP A 152 -17.19 6.02 -6.92
N LEU A 153 -16.60 5.87 -8.11
CA LEU A 153 -15.34 5.15 -8.26
C LEU A 153 -14.19 5.84 -7.52
N GLU A 154 -14.12 7.17 -7.57
CA GLU A 154 -13.13 7.95 -6.81
C GLU A 154 -13.33 7.80 -5.29
N LYS A 155 -14.58 7.81 -4.80
CA LYS A 155 -14.88 7.56 -3.39
C LYS A 155 -14.45 6.16 -2.95
N ILE A 156 -14.75 5.13 -3.75
CA ILE A 156 -14.37 3.74 -3.44
C ILE A 156 -12.85 3.59 -3.43
N ILE A 157 -12.14 4.18 -4.39
CA ILE A 157 -10.66 4.16 -4.43
C ILE A 157 -10.09 4.91 -3.23
N ALA A 158 -10.63 6.08 -2.89
CA ALA A 158 -10.16 6.86 -1.75
C ALA A 158 -10.42 6.16 -0.40
N GLU A 159 -11.54 5.44 -0.29
CA GLU A 159 -11.86 4.64 0.90
C GLU A 159 -10.94 3.43 1.03
N GLN A 160 -10.71 2.69 -0.07
CA GLN A 160 -9.74 1.60 -0.11
C GLN A 160 -8.32 2.06 0.20
N GLU A 161 -7.89 3.22 -0.32
CA GLU A 161 -6.56 3.76 -0.06
C GLU A 161 -6.43 4.20 1.42
N LYS A 162 -7.47 4.80 2.01
CA LYS A 162 -7.48 5.13 3.43
C LYS A 162 -7.41 3.88 4.30
N GLU A 163 -8.19 2.86 3.97
CA GLU A 163 -8.18 1.60 4.70
C GLU A 163 -6.83 0.89 4.59
N GLU A 164 -6.22 0.87 3.40
CA GLU A 164 -4.89 0.30 3.19
C GLU A 164 -3.81 1.08 3.95
N ARG A 165 -3.88 2.43 3.96
CA ARG A 165 -2.99 3.28 4.76
C ARG A 165 -3.14 3.02 6.25
N GLU A 166 -4.35 2.81 6.75
CA GLU A 166 -4.58 2.47 8.16
C GLU A 166 -4.06 1.07 8.51
N ARG A 167 -4.31 0.08 7.65
CA ARG A 167 -3.76 -1.28 7.80
C ARG A 167 -2.23 -1.26 7.78
N ALA A 168 -1.62 -0.46 6.90
CA ALA A 168 -0.17 -0.29 6.83
C ALA A 168 0.40 0.42 8.07
N LYS A 169 -0.30 1.41 8.63
CA LYS A 169 0.09 2.07 9.90
C LYS A 169 0.06 1.09 11.07
N LYS A 170 -1.02 0.31 11.21
CA LYS A 170 -1.16 -0.74 12.24
C LYS A 170 -0.04 -1.78 12.16
N ARG A 171 0.35 -2.21 10.94
CA ARG A 171 1.48 -3.12 10.73
C ARG A 171 2.84 -2.54 11.15
N LYS A 172 3.04 -1.23 11.03
CA LYS A 172 4.32 -0.55 11.41
C LYS A 172 4.45 -0.31 12.92
N GLU A 173 3.34 -0.24 13.65
CA GLU A 173 3.35 -0.05 15.11
C GLU A 173 3.73 -1.32 15.87
N ASN A 174 3.37 -2.50 15.35
CA ASN A 174 3.76 -3.80 15.88
C ASN A 174 5.19 -4.18 15.47
N LYS A 175 6.19 -3.57 16.13
CA LYS A 175 7.61 -3.79 15.86
C LYS A 175 8.17 -5.12 16.40
N ALA A 176 7.35 -5.93 17.05
CA ALA A 176 7.76 -7.23 17.59
C ALA A 176 7.28 -8.33 16.65
N ARG A 177 8.19 -9.22 16.24
CA ARG A 177 7.84 -10.41 15.45
C ARG A 177 7.62 -11.57 16.41
N SER A 178 6.43 -12.15 16.40
CA SER A 178 6.16 -13.40 17.11
C SER A 178 6.63 -14.57 16.24
N VAL A 179 7.40 -15.48 16.82
CA VAL A 179 7.86 -16.72 16.18
C VAL A 179 7.52 -17.87 17.13
N GLY A 180 6.38 -18.52 16.89
CA GLY A 180 5.83 -19.52 17.81
C GLY A 180 5.52 -18.91 19.18
N GLU A 181 6.02 -19.55 20.24
CA GLU A 181 5.88 -19.12 21.64
C GLU A 181 6.73 -17.88 21.99
N TYR A 182 7.74 -17.57 21.18
CA TYR A 182 8.70 -16.51 21.46
C TYR A 182 8.36 -15.22 20.72
N THR A 183 8.61 -14.07 21.36
CA THR A 183 8.48 -12.76 20.72
C THR A 183 9.86 -12.11 20.57
N VAL A 184 10.30 -11.92 19.33
CA VAL A 184 11.58 -11.28 19.00
C VAL A 184 11.40 -9.77 18.93
N LYS A 185 12.12 -9.05 19.80
CA LYS A 185 12.17 -7.58 19.84
C LYS A 185 13.59 -7.11 19.52
N VAL A 186 13.72 -6.19 18.57
CA VAL A 186 15.00 -5.54 18.26
C VAL A 186 15.26 -4.44 19.29
N LEU A 187 16.30 -4.62 20.11
CA LEU A 187 16.72 -3.61 21.08
C LEU A 187 17.27 -2.39 20.34
N ASN A 188 16.63 -1.24 20.52
CA ASN A 188 17.09 0.02 19.96
C ASN A 188 17.82 0.81 21.05
N GLN A 189 19.14 0.96 20.95
CA GLN A 189 19.97 1.69 21.92
C GLN A 189 19.95 3.21 21.76
N ARG A 190 19.09 3.76 20.88
CA ARG A 190 19.00 5.23 20.72
C ARG A 190 18.39 5.85 21.98
N PRO A 191 19.00 6.89 22.58
CA PRO A 191 18.41 7.58 23.71
C PRO A 191 17.06 8.15 23.28
N ARG A 192 15.99 7.71 23.95
CA ARG A 192 14.63 8.21 23.72
C ARG A 192 14.09 8.74 25.04
N LEU A 193 13.51 9.93 24.98
CA LEU A 193 12.69 10.44 26.07
C LEU A 193 11.56 9.44 26.34
N GLN A 194 11.39 9.07 27.61
CA GLN A 194 10.30 8.19 28.02
C GLN A 194 8.96 8.86 27.69
N LYS A 195 8.05 8.11 27.07
CA LYS A 195 6.70 8.62 26.80
C LYS A 195 5.99 8.79 28.14
N SER A 196 5.33 9.93 28.33
CA SER A 196 4.48 10.16 29.50
C SER A 196 3.39 9.10 29.60
N ASP A 197 3.15 8.58 30.80
CA ASP A 197 2.07 7.62 31.04
C ASP A 197 0.70 8.27 30.78
N LYS A 198 -0.04 7.69 29.84
CA LYS A 198 -1.38 8.16 29.48
C LYS A 198 -2.36 7.99 30.64
N ALA A 199 -2.18 6.97 31.48
CA ALA A 199 -3.04 6.76 32.63
C ALA A 199 -2.94 7.95 33.60
N ILE A 200 -1.71 8.36 33.94
CA ILE A 200 -1.46 9.51 34.82
C ILE A 200 -1.94 10.83 34.21
N LEU A 201 -1.72 11.03 32.91
CA LEU A 201 -2.24 12.22 32.22
C LEU A 201 -3.77 12.25 32.20
N ASN A 202 -4.41 11.09 32.00
CA ASN A 202 -5.86 10.98 31.97
C ASN A 202 -6.46 11.17 33.36
N THR A 203 -5.87 10.62 34.43
CA THR A 203 -6.34 10.85 35.80
C THR A 203 -6.21 12.33 36.16
N ARG A 204 -5.07 12.96 35.87
CA ARG A 204 -4.89 14.41 36.05
C ARG A 204 -5.93 15.21 35.27
N LYS A 205 -6.16 14.87 33.99
CA LYS A 205 -7.19 15.51 33.18
C LYS A 205 -8.59 15.29 33.75
N GLN A 206 -8.95 14.09 34.16
CA GLN A 206 -10.27 13.80 34.72
C GLN A 206 -10.50 14.54 36.04
N VAL A 207 -9.49 14.58 36.92
CA VAL A 207 -9.55 15.32 38.19
C VAL A 207 -9.68 16.82 37.96
N LEU A 208 -8.85 17.37 37.07
CA LEU A 208 -8.91 18.79 36.72
C LEU A 208 -10.17 19.14 35.95
N HIS A 209 -10.63 18.27 35.04
CA HIS A 209 -11.77 18.45 34.13
C HIS A 209 -13.10 17.81 34.60
N ARG A 210 -13.24 17.54 35.90
CA ARG A 210 -14.46 16.93 36.45
C ARG A 210 -15.67 17.87 36.38
N LYS A 211 -16.85 17.30 36.12
CA LYS A 211 -18.12 18.02 35.96
C LYS A 211 -18.58 18.73 37.24
N SER A 212 -18.13 18.29 38.42
CA SER A 212 -18.47 18.91 39.69
C SER A 212 -17.82 20.27 39.93
N VAL A 213 -16.79 20.63 39.16
CA VAL A 213 -16.11 21.93 39.27
C VAL A 213 -16.59 22.81 38.12
N TYR A 214 -17.49 23.74 38.44
CA TYR A 214 -17.94 24.79 37.53
C TYR A 214 -16.76 25.67 37.14
N ARG A 215 -16.47 25.71 35.84
CA ARG A 215 -15.45 26.58 35.26
C ARG A 215 -16.13 27.71 34.52
N LYS A 216 -15.70 28.93 34.81
CA LYS A 216 -16.19 30.14 34.15
C LYS A 216 -15.89 30.15 32.64
N ASP A 217 -14.83 29.45 32.22
CA ASP A 217 -14.42 29.34 30.81
C ASP A 217 -14.76 27.98 30.18
N ALA A 218 -15.53 27.13 30.86
CA ALA A 218 -16.10 25.93 30.22
C ALA A 218 -17.30 26.34 29.36
N ILE A 219 -17.07 27.26 28.42
CA ILE A 219 -17.92 27.38 27.24
C ILE A 219 -17.80 26.02 26.58
N VAL A 220 -18.89 25.28 26.69
CA VAL A 220 -19.00 23.93 26.19
C VAL A 220 -18.57 23.96 24.73
N ASN A 221 -17.51 23.22 24.41
CA ASN A 221 -17.08 22.89 23.04
C ASN A 221 -18.15 22.07 22.28
N ILE A 222 -19.45 22.36 22.46
CA ILE A 222 -20.51 21.90 21.56
C ILE A 222 -20.26 22.45 20.15
N SER A 223 -19.56 23.58 20.01
CA SER A 223 -19.24 24.19 18.71
C SER A 223 -17.93 23.71 18.07
N SER A 224 -17.07 22.96 18.77
CA SER A 224 -15.79 22.50 18.17
C SER A 224 -15.90 21.15 17.44
N GLY A 225 -17.12 20.63 17.24
CA GLY A 225 -17.37 19.46 16.39
C GLY A 225 -17.26 19.72 14.88
N ARG A 226 -17.03 20.98 14.47
CA ARG A 226 -16.71 21.37 13.09
C ARG A 226 -15.30 21.96 13.04
N ASP A 227 -14.31 21.10 12.98
CA ASP A 227 -13.05 21.45 12.31
C ASP A 227 -13.38 21.80 10.85
N GLY A 228 -13.28 23.08 10.46
CA GLY A 228 -13.13 23.43 9.04
C GLY A 228 -13.89 24.60 8.42
N ALA A 229 -14.62 25.44 9.16
CA ALA A 229 -15.26 26.63 8.55
C ALA A 229 -14.75 27.93 9.18
N ALA A 230 -13.60 28.41 8.73
CA ALA A 230 -13.23 29.80 8.91
C ALA A 230 -14.25 30.66 8.14
N LEU A 231 -15.18 31.29 8.85
CA LEU A 231 -16.04 32.34 8.31
C LEU A 231 -15.14 33.51 7.89
N VAL A 232 -14.80 33.56 6.60
CA VAL A 232 -14.15 34.71 5.99
C VAL A 232 -15.12 35.88 6.05
N PHE A 233 -14.90 36.80 6.97
CA PHE A 233 -15.59 38.09 6.99
C PHE A 233 -15.19 38.88 5.74
N ARG A 234 -16.07 38.92 4.74
CA ARG A 234 -15.98 39.93 3.67
C ARG A 234 -16.43 41.26 4.26
N ARG A 235 -15.52 42.24 4.35
CA ARG A 235 -15.90 43.64 4.56
C ARG A 235 -16.62 44.14 3.31
N LYS A 236 -17.75 44.80 3.50
CA LYS A 236 -18.40 45.62 2.48
C LYS A 236 -17.58 46.87 2.22
#